data_AF-Q1M5P3-F1
#
_entry.id   AF-Q1M5P3-F1
#
_cell.length_a   1.000
_cell.length_b   1.000
_cell.length_c   1.000
_cell.angle_alpha   90.00
_cell.angle_beta   90.00
_cell.angle_gamma   90.00
#
_symmetry.space_group_name_H-M   'P 1'
#
loop_
_entity.id
_entity.type
_entity.pdbx_description
1 polymer ?
#
loop_
_entity_poly.entity_id
_entity_poly.type
_entity_poly.pdbx_seq_one_letter_code
_entity_poly.pdbx_strand_id
1 'polypeptide(L)'
;MRRVFWKWLLAVLVLLVVGAFALFFLLFRPVAQPKTNDLAEVFNHGSIGNEEVQGIPYWIWRVLPQLFPEHLPANADGYGAFGLYWRAGDEVPVGLSVKTLGVIGRVAPNCAFCHQGSYRLRADEPARLVEAGPGTRVNPQAYIRFLIDVGADPRFTADRVMAEIGKIYDMPVWEWALYRFVLVPATRAALQEQGGRFAWMKDRPDWGPGRIDPFNPVKFQNLRLADDHTIGNSDMMPLWSLAGLATTNTRRFSLHWDGLQTDLYETVVSGAIGDGMTYKSYGGSEEGLRRIMDFIRLQGPPPSPFSPLRPAGDPYHVDAAAVDAGRGIYIAQCAVCHDAKGPRYRTPISIVELGTDRHRLDMWTPAARDRYAAYEPSYAWSFTNFQKTEGYVATGLGGLWLRGPYLHNGSVPTLRALLLPPAERPGQFYRGYDLVDAENAGFVSMPDTPGERYGTLYDTSRPGNGNGGHLWGTDLPPEAKEQLLSYLKTL
;
A
#
# COMPACT_ATOMS: atom_id res chain seq x y z
N MET A 1 -18.19 -53.75 30.01
CA MET A 1 -17.70 -53.17 28.73
C MET A 1 -18.23 -51.76 28.46
N ARG A 2 -19.55 -51.52 28.42
CA ARG A 2 -20.14 -50.21 28.09
C ARG A 2 -19.67 -49.03 28.98
N ARG A 3 -19.59 -49.20 30.30
CA ARG A 3 -19.06 -48.18 31.24
C ARG A 3 -17.57 -47.87 31.07
N VAL A 4 -16.77 -48.86 30.68
CA VAL A 4 -15.33 -48.69 30.46
C VAL A 4 -15.09 -47.91 29.16
N PHE A 5 -15.86 -48.22 28.11
CA PHE A 5 -15.87 -47.46 26.85
C PHE A 5 -16.21 -45.98 27.06
N TRP A 6 -17.28 -45.66 27.80
CA TRP A 6 -17.65 -44.26 28.07
C TRP A 6 -16.63 -43.50 28.91
N LYS A 7 -15.96 -44.16 29.87
CA LYS A 7 -14.86 -43.55 30.63
C LYS A 7 -13.64 -43.25 29.75
N TRP A 8 -13.29 -44.17 28.85
CA TRP A 8 -12.22 -43.96 27.87
C TRP A 8 -12.57 -42.84 26.89
N LEU A 9 -13.78 -42.84 26.34
CA LEU A 9 -14.25 -41.78 25.46
C LEU A 9 -14.23 -40.42 26.15
N LEU A 10 -14.69 -40.34 27.41
CA LEU A 10 -14.63 -39.11 28.20
C LEU A 10 -13.18 -38.67 28.45
N ALA A 11 -12.27 -39.58 28.79
CA ALA A 11 -10.86 -39.27 28.99
C ALA A 11 -10.21 -38.74 27.70
N VAL A 12 -10.49 -39.36 26.55
CA VAL A 12 -10.02 -38.88 25.24
C VAL A 12 -10.60 -37.49 24.92
N LEU A 13 -11.89 -37.28 25.14
CA LEU A 13 -12.52 -35.97 24.94
C LEU A 13 -11.92 -34.89 25.84
N VAL A 14 -11.69 -35.19 27.12
CA VAL A 14 -11.04 -34.26 28.05
C VAL A 14 -9.61 -33.94 27.59
N LEU A 15 -8.82 -34.95 27.19
CA LEU A 15 -7.47 -34.73 26.67
C LEU A 15 -7.47 -33.90 25.38
N LEU A 16 -8.42 -34.12 24.48
CA LEU A 16 -8.57 -33.32 23.26
C LEU A 16 -8.93 -31.86 23.58
N VAL A 17 -9.86 -31.64 24.52
CA VAL A 17 -10.25 -30.30 24.95
C VAL A 17 -9.08 -29.58 25.63
N VAL A 18 -8.39 -30.25 26.55
CA VAL A 18 -7.22 -29.68 27.24
C VAL A 18 -6.09 -29.38 26.24
N GLY A 19 -5.84 -30.29 25.29
CA GLY A 19 -4.84 -30.11 24.24
C GLY A 19 -5.19 -28.94 23.30
N ALA A 20 -6.44 -28.83 22.86
CA ALA A 20 -6.92 -27.73 22.03
C ALA A 20 -6.83 -26.39 22.78
N PHE A 21 -7.19 -26.37 24.06
CA PHE A 21 -7.07 -25.19 24.91
C PHE A 21 -5.60 -24.78 25.07
N ALA A 22 -4.71 -25.72 25.39
CA ALA A 22 -3.28 -25.45 25.48
C ALA A 22 -2.71 -24.89 24.16
N LEU A 23 -3.07 -25.50 23.03
CA LEU A 23 -2.65 -25.04 21.70
C LEU A 23 -3.15 -23.62 21.39
N PHE A 24 -4.40 -23.32 21.74
CA PHE A 24 -4.95 -21.97 21.59
C PHE A 24 -4.15 -20.94 22.40
N PHE A 25 -3.87 -21.23 23.66
CA PHE A 25 -3.10 -20.32 24.51
C PHE A 25 -1.65 -20.16 24.05
N LEU A 26 -1.07 -21.19 23.45
CA LEU A 26 0.28 -21.14 22.89
C LEU A 26 0.38 -20.38 21.57
N LEU A 27 -0.66 -20.44 20.73
CA LEU A 27 -0.55 -19.96 19.34
C LEU A 27 -1.44 -18.76 18.96
N PHE A 28 -2.53 -18.54 19.70
CA PHE A 28 -3.62 -17.66 19.24
C PHE A 28 -4.14 -16.70 20.30
N ARG A 29 -3.81 -16.88 21.59
CA ARG A 29 -4.18 -15.91 22.63
C ARG A 29 -3.62 -14.52 22.28
N PRO A 30 -4.44 -13.48 22.06
CA PRO A 30 -3.91 -12.15 21.76
C PRO A 30 -3.11 -11.60 22.93
N VAL A 31 -1.92 -11.07 22.66
CA VAL A 31 -1.13 -10.29 23.60
C VAL A 31 -1.24 -8.81 23.23
N ALA A 32 -1.39 -7.96 24.24
CA ALA A 32 -1.46 -6.52 24.03
C ALA A 32 -0.16 -6.00 23.41
N GLN A 33 -0.29 -5.13 22.41
CA GLN A 33 0.85 -4.43 21.82
C GLN A 33 1.52 -3.51 22.85
N PRO A 34 2.84 -3.31 22.75
CA PRO A 34 3.52 -2.26 23.50
C PRO A 34 2.82 -0.91 23.29
N LYS A 35 2.60 -0.18 24.39
CA LYS A 35 2.02 1.16 24.31
C LYS A 35 3.11 2.17 24.00
N THR A 36 2.89 2.98 22.98
CA THR A 36 3.67 4.18 22.68
C THR A 36 2.73 5.40 22.67
N ASN A 37 3.26 6.61 22.80
CA ASN A 37 2.52 7.86 22.52
C ASN A 37 2.88 8.45 21.15
N ASP A 38 3.87 7.88 20.47
CA ASP A 38 4.25 8.28 19.13
C ASP A 38 3.25 7.70 18.12
N LEU A 39 2.53 8.58 17.43
CA LEU A 39 1.55 8.19 16.41
C LEU A 39 2.21 7.74 15.11
N ALA A 40 3.41 8.25 14.79
CA ALA A 40 4.18 7.82 13.64
C ALA A 40 4.62 6.35 13.83
N GLU A 41 5.07 6.00 15.04
CA GLU A 41 5.40 4.61 15.38
C GLU A 41 4.19 3.66 15.24
N VAL A 42 3.00 4.09 15.69
CA VAL A 42 1.77 3.30 15.51
C VAL A 42 1.41 3.17 14.03
N PHE A 43 1.61 4.20 13.22
CA PHE A 43 1.39 4.11 11.78
C PHE A 43 2.41 3.16 11.10
N ASN A 44 3.68 3.29 11.44
CA ASN A 44 4.77 2.54 10.81
C ASN A 44 4.78 1.06 11.18
N HIS A 45 4.46 0.72 12.45
CA HIS A 45 4.63 -0.64 12.99
C HIS A 45 3.43 -1.17 13.79
N GLY A 46 2.37 -0.37 13.96
CA GLY A 46 1.19 -0.80 14.71
C GLY A 46 0.42 -1.93 14.03
N SER A 47 -0.07 -2.87 14.85
CA SER A 47 -0.98 -3.93 14.45
C SER A 47 -2.32 -3.38 13.96
N ILE A 48 -2.81 -3.94 12.86
CA ILE A 48 -4.17 -3.71 12.35
C ILE A 48 -5.09 -4.94 12.55
N GLY A 49 -4.62 -5.95 13.28
CA GLY A 49 -5.43 -7.12 13.63
C GLY A 49 -5.50 -8.22 12.57
N ASN A 50 -4.56 -8.27 11.64
CA ASN A 50 -4.51 -9.26 10.55
C ASN A 50 -3.55 -10.43 10.82
N GLU A 51 -2.88 -10.48 11.98
CA GLU A 51 -1.80 -11.44 12.23
C GLU A 51 -2.28 -12.89 12.41
N GLU A 52 -3.56 -13.09 12.71
CA GLU A 52 -4.18 -14.42 12.73
C GLU A 52 -4.29 -14.99 11.31
N VAL A 53 -4.57 -14.14 10.32
CA VAL A 53 -4.85 -14.55 8.93
C VAL A 53 -3.62 -14.47 8.02
N GLN A 54 -2.81 -13.42 8.20
CA GLN A 54 -1.65 -13.12 7.34
C GLN A 54 -0.31 -13.15 8.07
N GLY A 55 -0.31 -13.28 9.41
CA GLY A 55 0.91 -13.18 10.20
C GLY A 55 1.83 -14.39 10.04
N ILE A 56 3.06 -14.13 9.59
CA ILE A 56 4.12 -15.14 9.49
C ILE A 56 4.90 -15.17 10.80
N PRO A 57 5.18 -16.35 11.40
CA PRO A 57 6.02 -16.43 12.60
C PRO A 57 7.36 -15.71 12.40
N TYR A 58 7.72 -14.84 13.34
CA TYR A 58 8.77 -13.84 13.19
C TYR A 58 10.09 -14.44 12.70
N TRP A 59 10.57 -15.51 13.34
CA TRP A 59 11.84 -16.12 12.97
C TRP A 59 11.80 -16.81 11.60
N ILE A 60 10.65 -17.34 11.18
CA ILE A 60 10.49 -17.89 9.82
C ILE A 60 10.58 -16.75 8.81
N TRP A 61 9.78 -15.69 9.00
CA TRP A 61 9.81 -14.49 8.16
C TRP A 61 11.24 -13.96 8.05
N ARG A 62 11.92 -13.73 9.18
CA ARG A 62 13.25 -13.13 9.24
C ARG A 62 14.28 -13.81 8.34
N VAL A 63 14.19 -15.13 8.16
CA VAL A 63 15.16 -15.93 7.39
C VAL A 63 14.74 -16.22 5.95
N LEU A 64 13.51 -15.90 5.53
CA LEU A 64 13.03 -16.24 4.19
C LEU A 64 13.91 -15.64 3.08
N PRO A 65 14.29 -14.35 3.11
CA PRO A 65 15.07 -13.78 2.01
C PRO A 65 16.48 -14.39 1.89
N GLN A 66 17.08 -14.85 2.99
CA GLN A 66 18.39 -15.53 2.95
C GLN A 66 18.27 -16.98 2.47
N LEU A 67 17.15 -17.65 2.76
CA LEU A 67 16.89 -19.02 2.31
C LEU A 67 16.51 -19.10 0.83
N PHE A 68 15.85 -18.06 0.33
CA PHE A 68 15.26 -18.01 -1.01
C PHE A 68 15.60 -16.71 -1.78
N PRO A 69 16.88 -16.33 -1.90
CA PRO A 69 17.29 -15.09 -2.56
C PRO A 69 16.89 -15.03 -4.04
N GLU A 70 16.71 -16.16 -4.71
CA GLU A 70 16.29 -16.22 -6.12
C GLU A 70 14.83 -15.85 -6.36
N HIS A 71 14.00 -15.87 -5.31
CA HIS A 71 12.59 -15.47 -5.39
C HIS A 71 12.41 -13.98 -5.10
N LEU A 72 13.49 -13.27 -4.71
CA LEU A 72 13.45 -11.83 -4.50
C LEU A 72 13.44 -11.07 -5.83
N PRO A 73 12.78 -9.90 -5.88
CA PRO A 73 12.96 -8.94 -6.97
C PRO A 73 14.41 -8.50 -7.11
N ALA A 74 14.74 -7.88 -8.25
CA ALA A 74 16.08 -7.41 -8.56
C ALA A 74 16.76 -6.66 -7.39
N ASN A 75 18.10 -6.77 -7.33
CA ASN A 75 19.02 -6.34 -6.26
C ASN A 75 19.14 -7.29 -5.05
N ALA A 76 18.25 -8.26 -4.86
CA ALA A 76 18.35 -9.32 -3.83
C ALA A 76 18.69 -8.81 -2.40
N ASP A 77 18.32 -7.57 -2.08
CA ASP A 77 18.65 -6.87 -0.83
C ASP A 77 17.67 -7.21 0.29
N GLY A 78 17.45 -8.52 0.51
CA GLY A 78 16.48 -9.02 1.48
C GLY A 78 15.08 -8.41 1.29
N TYR A 79 14.49 -7.91 2.39
CA TYR A 79 13.18 -7.23 2.33
C TYR A 79 13.23 -5.84 1.68
N GLY A 80 14.40 -5.23 1.53
CA GLY A 80 14.57 -3.97 0.79
C GLY A 80 14.24 -4.11 -0.70
N ALA A 81 14.34 -5.32 -1.25
CA ALA A 81 13.98 -5.62 -2.64
C ALA A 81 12.50 -5.33 -2.98
N PHE A 82 11.63 -5.26 -1.97
CA PHE A 82 10.21 -4.89 -2.14
C PHE A 82 9.95 -3.39 -2.04
N GLY A 83 11.00 -2.56 -1.93
CA GLY A 83 10.90 -1.11 -1.84
C GLY A 83 10.46 -0.57 -0.48
N LEU A 84 10.45 -1.41 0.55
CA LEU A 84 10.15 -1.03 1.93
C LEU A 84 11.31 -0.23 2.53
N TYR A 85 11.00 0.85 3.25
CA TYR A 85 11.99 1.62 3.99
C TYR A 85 12.34 0.93 5.32
N TRP A 86 13.63 0.80 5.62
CA TRP A 86 14.10 0.29 6.90
C TRP A 86 14.81 1.40 7.66
N ARG A 87 14.17 1.93 8.71
CA ARG A 87 14.80 2.94 9.57
C ARG A 87 15.77 2.23 10.52
N ALA A 88 16.94 2.85 10.70
CA ALA A 88 18.01 2.26 11.50
C ALA A 88 17.53 2.00 12.94
N GLY A 89 17.70 0.77 13.40
CA GLY A 89 17.28 0.32 14.73
C GLY A 89 15.91 -0.37 14.77
N ASP A 90 15.09 -0.27 13.73
CA ASP A 90 13.78 -0.94 13.70
C ASP A 90 13.93 -2.45 13.51
N GLU A 91 13.07 -3.21 14.19
CA GLU A 91 13.06 -4.67 14.16
C GLU A 91 12.61 -5.23 12.80
N VAL A 92 11.66 -4.54 12.16
CA VAL A 92 11.09 -4.84 10.85
C VAL A 92 11.01 -3.53 10.03
N PRO A 93 11.01 -3.57 8.69
CA PRO A 93 10.86 -2.35 7.90
C PRO A 93 9.51 -1.67 8.14
N VAL A 94 9.44 -0.38 7.87
CA VAL A 94 8.21 0.43 7.92
C VAL A 94 7.15 -0.25 7.06
N GLY A 95 5.94 -0.37 7.60
CA GLY A 95 4.85 -1.07 6.95
C GLY A 95 4.60 -2.49 7.44
N LEU A 96 5.47 -3.01 8.32
CA LEU A 96 5.27 -4.30 8.97
C LEU A 96 5.10 -4.10 10.47
N SER A 97 4.16 -4.85 11.03
CA SER A 97 3.91 -4.92 12.47
C SER A 97 4.39 -6.26 13.03
N VAL A 98 4.79 -6.27 14.30
CA VAL A 98 5.09 -7.50 15.05
C VAL A 98 4.07 -7.66 16.17
N LYS A 99 3.24 -8.70 16.12
CA LYS A 99 2.28 -9.03 17.19
C LYS A 99 2.47 -10.41 17.74
N THR A 100 2.50 -10.48 19.06
CA THR A 100 2.54 -11.77 19.75
C THR A 100 1.13 -12.35 19.85
N LEU A 101 0.96 -13.53 19.26
CA LEU A 101 -0.20 -14.40 19.48
C LEU A 101 0.27 -15.65 20.24
N GLY A 102 -0.30 -15.85 21.42
CA GLY A 102 0.16 -16.83 22.40
C GLY A 102 1.56 -16.50 22.88
N VAL A 103 2.55 -17.25 22.42
CA VAL A 103 3.98 -17.03 22.72
C VAL A 103 4.82 -16.70 21.49
N ILE A 104 4.18 -16.50 20.32
CA ILE A 104 4.86 -16.36 19.04
C ILE A 104 4.61 -14.97 18.46
N GLY A 105 5.69 -14.22 18.26
CA GLY A 105 5.68 -13.00 17.45
C GLY A 105 5.37 -13.33 16.00
N ARG A 106 4.48 -12.56 15.38
CA ARG A 106 4.08 -12.69 13.98
C ARG A 106 4.22 -11.37 13.26
N VAL A 107 4.78 -11.43 12.06
CA VAL A 107 4.96 -10.28 11.18
C VAL A 107 3.83 -10.22 10.19
N ALA A 108 3.15 -9.08 10.09
CA ALA A 108 2.11 -8.84 9.09
C ALA A 108 2.20 -7.41 8.52
N PRO A 109 1.84 -7.20 7.25
CA PRO A 109 1.67 -5.87 6.68
C PRO A 109 0.66 -5.03 7.46
N ASN A 110 0.92 -3.73 7.58
CA ASN A 110 -0.04 -2.74 8.02
C ASN A 110 -0.20 -1.64 6.95
N CYS A 111 -0.95 -0.58 7.27
CA CYS A 111 -1.25 0.50 6.32
C CYS A 111 0.01 1.15 5.71
N ALA A 112 1.11 1.28 6.49
CA ALA A 112 2.35 1.90 6.02
C ALA A 112 3.10 1.03 5.00
N PHE A 113 2.74 -0.24 4.81
CA PHE A 113 3.30 -1.08 3.75
C PHE A 113 3.05 -0.42 2.38
N CYS A 114 1.82 0.03 2.18
CA CYS A 114 1.38 0.69 0.95
C CYS A 114 1.56 2.20 1.02
N HIS A 115 1.36 2.80 2.19
CA HIS A 115 1.35 4.25 2.40
C HIS A 115 2.63 4.78 3.05
N GLN A 116 3.75 4.51 2.40
CA GLN A 116 5.06 5.11 2.71
C GLN A 116 5.71 5.62 1.44
N GLY A 117 6.78 6.39 1.55
CA GLY A 117 7.60 6.77 0.42
C GLY A 117 9.01 7.02 0.86
N SER A 118 9.90 7.23 -0.11
CA SER A 118 11.19 7.83 0.19
C SER A 118 11.67 8.65 -0.99
N TYR A 119 12.56 9.59 -0.70
CA TYR A 119 13.21 10.39 -1.72
C TYR A 119 14.67 10.67 -1.39
N ARG A 120 15.44 10.96 -2.43
CA ARG A 120 16.78 11.54 -2.41
C ARG A 120 16.79 12.78 -3.28
N LEU A 121 17.46 13.83 -2.81
CA LEU A 121 17.71 15.03 -3.61
C LEU A 121 19.03 14.96 -4.37
N ARG A 122 19.92 14.06 -3.96
CA ARG A 122 21.19 13.78 -4.61
C ARG A 122 21.47 12.28 -4.56
N ALA A 123 22.14 11.77 -5.57
CA ALA A 123 22.40 10.33 -5.69
C ALA A 123 23.28 9.77 -4.56
N ASP A 124 24.12 10.62 -3.95
CA ASP A 124 25.04 10.31 -2.86
C ASP A 124 24.44 10.46 -1.45
N GLU A 125 23.21 10.96 -1.33
CA GLU A 125 22.54 11.13 -0.04
C GLU A 125 21.74 9.87 0.38
N PRO A 126 21.58 9.61 1.69
CA PRO A 126 20.67 8.59 2.16
C PRO A 126 19.21 8.95 1.84
N ALA A 127 18.40 7.93 1.53
CA ALA A 127 16.98 8.10 1.30
C ALA A 127 16.27 8.60 2.57
N ARG A 128 15.35 9.54 2.40
CA ARG A 128 14.54 10.11 3.48
C ARG A 128 13.15 9.49 3.44
N LEU A 129 12.70 8.94 4.57
CA LEU A 129 11.35 8.37 4.73
C LEU A 129 10.29 9.48 4.56
N VAL A 130 9.18 9.10 3.94
CA VAL A 130 7.96 9.89 3.85
C VAL A 130 6.79 9.05 4.34
N GLU A 131 6.36 9.30 5.56
CA GLU A 131 5.24 8.58 6.19
C GLU A 131 3.90 9.00 5.57
N ALA A 132 2.93 8.08 5.54
CA ALA A 132 1.63 8.26 4.90
C ALA A 132 1.72 8.67 3.41
N GLY A 133 2.84 8.35 2.76
CA GLY A 133 3.18 8.78 1.42
C GLY A 133 2.55 7.98 0.28
N PRO A 134 2.91 8.30 -0.98
CA PRO A 134 2.31 7.74 -2.20
C PRO A 134 2.87 6.38 -2.63
N GLY A 135 3.56 5.64 -1.78
CA GLY A 135 3.95 4.25 -2.05
C GLY A 135 4.99 4.04 -3.15
N THR A 136 5.57 5.09 -3.76
CA THR A 136 6.18 5.06 -5.12
C THR A 136 7.22 3.97 -5.41
N ARG A 137 7.78 3.34 -4.38
CA ARG A 137 8.74 2.23 -4.48
C ARG A 137 8.21 0.88 -4.07
N VAL A 138 7.21 0.84 -3.19
CA VAL A 138 6.77 -0.41 -2.58
C VAL A 138 6.18 -1.32 -3.65
N ASN A 139 6.42 -2.63 -3.54
CA ASN A 139 5.93 -3.60 -4.52
C ASN A 139 5.14 -4.72 -3.82
N PRO A 140 3.87 -4.45 -3.44
CA PRO A 140 3.01 -5.42 -2.77
C PRO A 140 2.81 -6.71 -3.57
N GLN A 141 2.70 -6.59 -4.90
CA GLN A 141 2.52 -7.77 -5.76
C GLN A 141 3.73 -8.69 -5.70
N ALA A 142 4.94 -8.12 -5.78
CA ALA A 142 6.16 -8.89 -5.70
C ALA A 142 6.35 -9.54 -4.32
N TYR A 143 5.96 -8.86 -3.23
CA TYR A 143 5.97 -9.46 -1.89
C TYR A 143 5.03 -10.66 -1.80
N ILE A 144 3.82 -10.55 -2.35
CA ILE A 144 2.86 -11.67 -2.41
C ILE A 144 3.42 -12.83 -3.24
N ARG A 145 3.98 -12.54 -4.43
CA ARG A 145 4.58 -13.57 -5.30
C ARG A 145 5.76 -14.28 -4.63
N PHE A 146 6.66 -13.52 -3.99
CA PHE A 146 7.77 -14.09 -3.21
C PHE A 146 7.27 -15.10 -2.19
N LEU A 147 6.26 -14.75 -1.39
CA LEU A 147 5.70 -15.66 -0.40
C LEU A 147 5.08 -16.92 -1.03
N ILE A 148 4.39 -16.79 -2.17
CA ILE A 148 3.82 -17.92 -2.91
C ILE A 148 4.91 -18.85 -3.43
N ASP A 149 5.95 -18.28 -4.07
CA ASP A 149 7.04 -19.04 -4.67
C ASP A 149 7.87 -19.76 -3.61
N VAL A 150 8.12 -19.10 -2.47
CA VAL A 150 8.72 -19.69 -1.27
C VAL A 150 7.89 -20.87 -0.76
N GLY A 151 6.57 -20.74 -0.64
CA GLY A 151 5.69 -21.82 -0.19
C GLY A 151 5.68 -23.03 -1.14
N ALA A 152 5.80 -22.78 -2.44
CA ALA A 152 5.90 -23.82 -3.47
C ALA A 152 7.28 -24.50 -3.51
N ASP A 153 8.32 -23.85 -3.00
CA ASP A 153 9.69 -24.33 -3.09
C ASP A 153 9.91 -25.62 -2.26
N PRO A 154 10.45 -26.70 -2.86
CA PRO A 154 10.71 -27.95 -2.14
C PRO A 154 11.75 -27.80 -1.02
N ARG A 155 12.56 -26.74 -1.04
CA ARG A 155 13.57 -26.46 -0.02
C ARG A 155 12.97 -25.84 1.25
N PHE A 156 11.71 -25.39 1.24
CA PHE A 156 10.99 -25.01 2.46
C PHE A 156 10.72 -26.26 3.30
N THR A 157 11.71 -26.60 4.12
CA THR A 157 11.70 -27.76 5.02
C THR A 157 12.06 -27.31 6.42
N ALA A 158 11.55 -28.03 7.42
CA ALA A 158 11.87 -27.73 8.81
C ALA A 158 13.38 -27.78 9.07
N ASP A 159 14.11 -28.72 8.46
CA ASP A 159 15.57 -28.80 8.61
C ASP A 159 16.28 -27.53 8.14
N ARG A 160 15.96 -27.05 6.92
CA ARG A 160 16.62 -25.86 6.36
C ARG A 160 16.23 -24.58 7.08
N VAL A 161 14.94 -24.41 7.38
CA VAL A 161 14.46 -23.21 8.07
C VAL A 161 15.04 -23.14 9.47
N MET A 162 15.02 -24.25 10.23
CA MET A 162 15.59 -24.27 11.58
C MET A 162 17.11 -24.09 11.58
N ALA A 163 17.81 -24.62 10.58
CA ALA A 163 19.26 -24.39 10.44
C ALA A 163 19.60 -22.91 10.21
N GLU A 164 18.78 -22.17 9.44
CA GLU A 164 18.99 -20.74 9.24
C GLU A 164 18.65 -19.92 10.49
N ILE A 165 17.53 -20.25 11.16
CA ILE A 165 17.13 -19.59 12.42
C ILE A 165 18.21 -19.78 13.49
N GLY A 166 18.77 -20.98 13.61
CA GLY A 166 19.81 -21.29 14.60
C GLY A 166 21.11 -20.51 14.44
N LYS A 167 21.34 -19.83 13.30
CA LYS A 167 22.49 -18.92 13.12
C LYS A 167 22.30 -17.57 13.80
N ILE A 168 21.06 -17.16 14.04
CA ILE A 168 20.71 -15.80 14.52
C ILE A 168 19.96 -15.81 15.85
N TYR A 169 19.47 -16.96 16.30
CA TYR A 169 18.71 -17.09 17.53
C TYR A 169 18.97 -18.44 18.21
N ASP A 170 19.43 -18.39 19.46
CA ASP A 170 19.59 -19.56 20.33
C ASP A 170 18.25 -19.96 20.94
N MET A 171 17.48 -20.72 20.16
CA MET A 171 16.09 -21.04 20.45
C MET A 171 15.95 -22.11 21.55
N PRO A 172 15.19 -21.85 22.64
CA PRO A 172 14.91 -22.87 23.65
C PRO A 172 14.25 -24.12 23.06
N VAL A 173 14.52 -25.29 23.65
CA VAL A 173 14.07 -26.60 23.13
C VAL A 173 12.56 -26.67 22.86
N TRP A 174 11.74 -26.07 23.72
CA TRP A 174 10.29 -26.07 23.55
C TRP A 174 9.86 -25.25 22.33
N GLU A 175 10.50 -24.09 22.11
CA GLU A 175 10.22 -23.19 20.98
C GLU A 175 10.74 -23.83 19.70
N TRP A 176 11.91 -24.45 19.75
CA TRP A 176 12.49 -25.21 18.65
C TRP A 176 11.56 -26.33 18.18
N ALA A 177 11.01 -27.10 19.12
CA ALA A 177 10.05 -28.16 18.81
C ALA A 177 8.78 -27.58 18.17
N LEU A 178 8.27 -26.48 18.70
CA LEU A 178 7.09 -25.80 18.16
C LEU A 178 7.34 -25.28 16.72
N TYR A 179 8.46 -24.61 16.47
CA TYR A 179 8.80 -24.14 15.14
C TYR A 179 8.99 -25.29 14.16
N ARG A 180 9.80 -26.28 14.53
CA ARG A 180 10.14 -27.42 13.66
C ARG A 180 8.93 -28.24 13.26
N PHE A 181 8.10 -28.63 14.22
CA PHE A 181 7.05 -29.63 14.01
C PHE A 181 5.68 -29.01 13.72
N VAL A 182 5.45 -27.74 14.06
CA VAL A 182 4.15 -27.08 13.88
C VAL A 182 4.26 -25.87 12.96
N LEU A 183 5.04 -24.86 13.32
CA LEU A 183 4.98 -23.57 12.64
C LEU A 183 5.58 -23.60 11.23
N VAL A 184 6.69 -24.30 11.01
CA VAL A 184 7.30 -24.41 9.67
C VAL A 184 6.37 -25.15 8.69
N PRO A 185 5.85 -26.36 9.00
CA PRO A 185 4.88 -27.03 8.14
C PRO A 185 3.60 -26.22 7.92
N ALA A 186 3.05 -25.61 8.97
CA ALA A 186 1.84 -24.80 8.87
C ALA A 186 2.04 -23.54 8.01
N THR A 187 3.18 -22.85 8.16
CA THR A 187 3.52 -21.67 7.35
C THR A 187 3.64 -22.06 5.89
N ARG A 188 4.37 -23.14 5.57
CA ARG A 188 4.47 -23.62 4.19
C ARG A 188 3.10 -23.92 3.58
N ALA A 189 2.24 -24.63 4.30
CA ALA A 189 0.89 -24.96 3.83
C ALA A 189 0.04 -23.70 3.58
N ALA A 190 0.11 -22.71 4.48
CA ALA A 190 -0.61 -21.44 4.33
C ALA A 190 -0.14 -20.63 3.11
N LEU A 191 1.18 -20.61 2.84
CA LEU A 191 1.75 -19.96 1.66
C LEU A 191 1.36 -20.66 0.35
N GLN A 192 1.24 -21.99 0.36
CA GLN A 192 0.73 -22.75 -0.79
C GLN A 192 -0.74 -22.43 -1.08
N GLU A 193 -1.57 -22.34 -0.03
CA GLU A 193 -2.97 -21.92 -0.17
C GLU A 193 -3.10 -20.48 -0.69
N GLN A 194 -2.20 -19.59 -0.28
CA GLN A 194 -2.12 -18.24 -0.81
C GLN A 194 -1.90 -18.21 -2.34
N GLY A 195 -1.13 -19.16 -2.88
CA GLY A 195 -0.95 -19.32 -4.32
C GLY A 195 -2.27 -19.53 -5.09
N GLY A 196 -3.21 -20.29 -4.51
CA GLY A 196 -4.54 -20.47 -5.07
C GLY A 196 -5.39 -19.19 -5.00
N ARG A 197 -5.38 -18.51 -3.85
CA ARG A 197 -6.14 -17.26 -3.62
C ARG A 197 -5.73 -16.10 -4.52
N PHE A 198 -4.49 -16.09 -4.99
CA PHE A 198 -3.93 -15.06 -5.86
C PHE A 198 -3.64 -15.56 -7.29
N ALA A 199 -4.14 -16.74 -7.68
CA ALA A 199 -3.93 -17.29 -9.02
C ALA A 199 -4.42 -16.34 -10.14
N TRP A 200 -5.47 -15.55 -9.86
CA TRP A 200 -6.02 -14.54 -10.77
C TRP A 200 -4.96 -13.53 -11.23
N MET A 201 -3.92 -13.22 -10.43
CA MET A 201 -2.86 -12.28 -10.80
C MET A 201 -2.04 -12.70 -12.02
N LYS A 202 -2.12 -13.97 -12.46
CA LYS A 202 -1.38 -14.48 -13.64
C LYS A 202 -1.97 -13.98 -14.95
N ASP A 203 -3.25 -13.65 -14.95
CA ASP A 203 -4.02 -13.34 -16.16
C ASP A 203 -4.34 -11.84 -16.25
N ARG A 204 -3.62 -10.99 -15.50
CA ARG A 204 -3.79 -9.53 -15.48
C ARG A 204 -2.41 -8.87 -15.53
N PRO A 205 -2.32 -7.61 -16.00
CA PRO A 205 -1.07 -6.86 -15.99
C PRO A 205 -0.50 -6.70 -14.58
N ASP A 206 0.82 -6.80 -14.47
CA ASP A 206 1.53 -6.57 -13.23
C ASP A 206 1.25 -5.17 -12.67
N TRP A 207 1.14 -5.08 -11.35
CA TRP A 207 0.93 -3.82 -10.66
C TRP A 207 2.20 -2.97 -10.78
N GLY A 208 3.34 -3.57 -10.44
CA GLY A 208 4.65 -2.92 -10.39
C GLY A 208 4.85 -2.03 -9.15
N PRO A 209 6.04 -1.42 -8.99
CA PRO A 209 6.33 -0.52 -7.87
C PRO A 209 5.39 0.69 -7.80
N GLY A 210 4.92 1.01 -6.60
CA GLY A 210 4.01 2.13 -6.32
C GLY A 210 2.54 1.86 -6.55
N ARG A 211 2.17 0.61 -6.91
CA ARG A 211 0.82 0.26 -7.34
C ARG A 211 0.25 -0.93 -6.59
N ILE A 212 -1.07 -1.00 -6.58
CA ILE A 212 -1.85 -2.10 -6.04
C ILE A 212 -3.12 -2.30 -6.84
N ASP A 213 -3.64 -3.51 -6.78
CA ASP A 213 -5.06 -3.78 -7.02
C ASP A 213 -5.78 -3.85 -5.66
N PRO A 214 -6.49 -2.77 -5.24
CA PRO A 214 -6.91 -2.64 -3.86
C PRO A 214 -8.18 -3.44 -3.53
N PHE A 215 -9.00 -3.82 -4.51
CA PHE A 215 -10.29 -4.46 -4.24
C PHE A 215 -10.54 -5.78 -4.96
N ASN A 216 -9.80 -6.18 -6.00
CA ASN A 216 -9.94 -7.55 -6.51
C ASN A 216 -9.61 -8.61 -5.45
N PRO A 217 -8.52 -8.51 -4.66
CA PRO A 217 -8.30 -9.42 -3.53
C PRO A 217 -9.51 -9.45 -2.59
N VAL A 218 -10.07 -8.29 -2.28
CA VAL A 218 -11.20 -8.16 -1.34
C VAL A 218 -12.49 -8.73 -1.93
N LYS A 219 -12.80 -8.47 -3.20
CA LYS A 219 -13.96 -9.04 -3.91
C LYS A 219 -13.90 -10.56 -3.88
N PHE A 220 -12.76 -11.14 -4.24
CA PHE A 220 -12.66 -12.58 -4.44
C PHE A 220 -12.52 -13.32 -3.11
N GLN A 221 -11.73 -12.80 -2.17
CA GLN A 221 -11.38 -13.51 -0.94
C GLN A 221 -12.33 -13.15 0.21
N ASN A 222 -12.56 -11.87 0.46
CA ASN A 222 -13.37 -11.41 1.60
C ASN A 222 -14.87 -11.45 1.26
N LEU A 223 -15.24 -10.88 0.11
CA LEU A 223 -16.64 -10.79 -0.31
C LEU A 223 -17.15 -12.09 -0.95
N ARG A 224 -16.25 -13.00 -1.35
CA ARG A 224 -16.56 -14.27 -2.02
C ARG A 224 -17.34 -14.10 -3.32
N LEU A 225 -17.04 -13.03 -4.05
CA LEU A 225 -17.53 -12.82 -5.41
C LEU A 225 -16.66 -13.61 -6.38
N ALA A 226 -17.25 -13.99 -7.52
CA ALA A 226 -16.51 -14.63 -8.59
C ALA A 226 -15.43 -13.71 -9.16
N ASP A 227 -14.37 -14.31 -9.69
CA ASP A 227 -13.40 -13.59 -10.51
C ASP A 227 -14.11 -13.04 -11.76
N ASP A 228 -14.16 -11.71 -11.88
CA ASP A 228 -14.83 -11.00 -12.97
C ASP A 228 -13.84 -10.45 -14.01
N HIS A 229 -12.57 -10.86 -13.94
CA HIS A 229 -11.49 -10.47 -14.85
C HIS A 229 -11.20 -8.97 -14.93
N THR A 230 -11.70 -8.19 -13.98
CA THR A 230 -11.43 -6.75 -13.93
C THR A 230 -10.00 -6.45 -13.51
N ILE A 231 -9.49 -5.27 -13.86
CA ILE A 231 -8.15 -4.79 -13.50
C ILE A 231 -8.31 -3.60 -12.56
N GLY A 232 -7.83 -3.74 -11.31
CA GLY A 232 -7.93 -2.70 -10.29
C GLY A 232 -6.65 -1.87 -10.09
N ASN A 233 -5.64 -2.02 -10.96
CA ASN A 233 -4.32 -1.44 -10.74
C ASN A 233 -4.37 0.10 -10.65
N SER A 234 -3.94 0.66 -9.52
CA SER A 234 -3.83 2.10 -9.30
C SER A 234 -2.61 2.44 -8.43
N ASP A 235 -2.12 3.67 -8.56
CA ASP A 235 -1.11 4.24 -7.68
C ASP A 235 -1.68 4.46 -6.27
N MET A 236 -0.82 4.37 -5.26
CA MET A 236 -1.22 4.63 -3.88
C MET A 236 -1.53 6.11 -3.67
N MET A 237 -2.68 6.39 -3.07
CA MET A 237 -2.99 7.74 -2.61
C MET A 237 -2.22 8.03 -1.32
N PRO A 238 -1.58 9.20 -1.17
CA PRO A 238 -1.02 9.59 0.11
C PRO A 238 -2.15 9.86 1.12
N LEU A 239 -1.94 9.46 2.38
CA LEU A 239 -2.87 9.63 3.50
C LEU A 239 -2.54 10.91 4.28
N TRP A 240 -2.42 12.03 3.57
CA TRP A 240 -2.09 13.32 4.17
C TRP A 240 -3.30 14.22 4.37
N SER A 241 -3.30 14.90 5.51
CA SER A 241 -4.20 16.02 5.83
C SER A 241 -5.67 15.66 5.73
N LEU A 242 -6.02 14.42 6.08
CA LEU A 242 -7.39 13.91 5.92
C LEU A 242 -8.38 14.58 6.88
N ALA A 243 -7.92 15.31 7.90
CA ALA A 243 -8.78 16.16 8.74
C ALA A 243 -9.57 17.19 7.90
N GLY A 244 -8.97 17.71 6.82
CA GLY A 244 -9.62 18.66 5.91
C GLY A 244 -10.73 18.06 5.04
N LEU A 245 -10.93 16.73 5.12
CA LEU A 245 -11.92 15.98 4.33
C LEU A 245 -13.11 15.52 5.17
N ALA A 246 -13.24 16.01 6.41
CA ALA A 246 -14.43 15.75 7.21
C ALA A 246 -15.69 16.18 6.46
N THR A 247 -16.69 15.29 6.43
CA THR A 247 -17.98 15.59 5.80
C THR A 247 -18.61 16.81 6.48
N THR A 248 -19.13 17.72 5.67
CA THR A 248 -19.92 18.87 6.13
C THR A 248 -21.38 18.71 5.69
N ASN A 249 -22.26 19.58 6.18
CA ASN A 249 -23.65 19.61 5.74
C ASN A 249 -23.81 19.96 4.24
N THR A 250 -22.76 20.49 3.61
CA THR A 250 -22.81 20.98 2.23
C THR A 250 -21.90 20.20 1.29
N ARG A 251 -20.93 19.42 1.80
CA ARG A 251 -19.94 18.70 0.98
C ARG A 251 -19.59 17.36 1.61
N ARG A 252 -19.56 16.33 0.76
CA ARG A 252 -18.92 15.04 1.06
C ARG A 252 -17.71 14.90 0.15
N PHE A 253 -16.60 14.45 0.71
CA PHE A 253 -15.35 14.28 -0.01
C PHE A 253 -15.05 12.81 -0.18
N SER A 254 -14.63 12.45 -1.38
CA SER A 254 -14.17 11.11 -1.70
C SER A 254 -12.74 10.86 -1.22
N LEU A 255 -12.50 9.65 -0.74
CA LEU A 255 -11.23 9.22 -0.16
C LEU A 255 -10.39 8.33 -1.10
N HIS A 256 -11.05 7.61 -2.01
CA HIS A 256 -10.40 6.78 -3.04
C HIS A 256 -10.43 7.45 -4.42
N TRP A 257 -9.56 7.01 -5.33
CA TRP A 257 -9.43 7.54 -6.69
C TRP A 257 -10.77 7.62 -7.43
N ASP A 258 -11.56 6.56 -7.37
CA ASP A 258 -12.87 6.38 -8.02
C ASP A 258 -14.05 6.82 -7.14
N GLY A 259 -13.76 7.47 -6.02
CA GLY A 259 -14.78 7.98 -5.12
C GLY A 259 -15.65 6.93 -4.43
N LEU A 260 -15.20 5.67 -4.35
CA LEU A 260 -15.99 4.58 -3.78
C LEU A 260 -16.32 4.75 -2.29
N GLN A 261 -15.62 5.64 -1.56
CA GLN A 261 -15.77 5.81 -0.12
C GLN A 261 -15.68 7.30 0.28
N THR A 262 -16.54 7.74 1.20
CA THR A 262 -16.64 9.14 1.68
C THR A 262 -16.58 9.34 3.20
N ASP A 263 -16.28 8.29 3.96
CA ASP A 263 -16.13 8.29 5.42
C ASP A 263 -14.77 7.72 5.86
N LEU A 264 -13.97 8.53 6.56
CA LEU A 264 -12.59 8.15 6.89
C LEU A 264 -12.51 6.90 7.77
N TYR A 265 -13.43 6.74 8.71
CA TYR A 265 -13.43 5.59 9.59
C TYR A 265 -13.73 4.31 8.79
N GLU A 266 -14.76 4.31 7.95
CA GLU A 266 -15.06 3.18 7.08
C GLU A 266 -13.89 2.88 6.12
N THR A 267 -13.20 3.88 5.58
CA THR A 267 -11.99 3.69 4.75
C THR A 267 -10.89 2.96 5.52
N VAL A 268 -10.59 3.37 6.76
CA VAL A 268 -9.55 2.75 7.58
C VAL A 268 -9.93 1.30 7.94
N VAL A 269 -11.16 1.07 8.36
CA VAL A 269 -11.62 -0.27 8.76
C VAL A 269 -11.69 -1.22 7.55
N SER A 270 -12.21 -0.75 6.41
CA SER A 270 -12.26 -1.56 5.18
C SER A 270 -10.88 -1.84 4.59
N GLY A 271 -9.94 -0.89 4.70
CA GLY A 271 -8.53 -1.11 4.37
C GLY A 271 -7.93 -2.22 5.24
N ALA A 272 -8.11 -2.14 6.56
CA ALA A 272 -7.64 -3.18 7.49
C ALA A 272 -8.26 -4.56 7.20
N ILE A 273 -9.55 -4.62 6.83
CA ILE A 273 -10.21 -5.86 6.37
C ILE A 273 -9.57 -6.38 5.08
N GLY A 274 -9.28 -5.50 4.13
CA GLY A 274 -8.59 -5.86 2.88
C GLY A 274 -7.19 -6.45 3.13
N ASP A 275 -6.52 -5.96 4.16
CA ASP A 275 -5.23 -6.47 4.65
C ASP A 275 -5.38 -7.66 5.62
N GLY A 276 -6.58 -8.23 5.78
CA GLY A 276 -6.81 -9.49 6.49
C GLY A 276 -7.32 -9.39 7.92
N MET A 277 -7.71 -8.21 8.41
CA MET A 277 -8.43 -8.07 9.68
C MET A 277 -9.79 -8.78 9.60
N THR A 278 -10.22 -9.39 10.70
CA THR A 278 -11.54 -10.03 10.81
C THR A 278 -12.38 -9.40 11.91
N TYR A 279 -13.68 -9.70 11.94
CA TYR A 279 -14.56 -9.25 13.03
C TYR A 279 -14.09 -9.74 14.42
N LYS A 280 -13.36 -10.86 14.49
CA LYS A 280 -12.83 -11.42 15.74
C LYS A 280 -11.67 -10.60 16.30
N SER A 281 -10.82 -10.07 15.43
CA SER A 281 -9.64 -9.30 15.82
C SER A 281 -9.91 -7.80 15.93
N TYR A 282 -11.03 -7.31 15.38
CA TYR A 282 -11.40 -5.89 15.39
C TYR A 282 -11.42 -5.29 16.80
N GLY A 283 -12.11 -5.93 17.76
CA GLY A 283 -12.22 -5.37 19.13
C GLY A 283 -10.88 -5.19 19.84
N GLY A 284 -9.85 -5.98 19.48
CA GLY A 284 -8.49 -5.82 20.00
C GLY A 284 -7.61 -4.86 19.18
N SER A 285 -8.10 -4.34 18.06
CA SER A 285 -7.34 -3.53 17.10
C SER A 285 -7.95 -2.13 16.90
N GLU A 286 -9.19 -1.91 17.35
CA GLU A 286 -9.94 -0.66 17.24
C GLU A 286 -9.17 0.56 17.76
N GLU A 287 -8.55 0.46 18.95
CA GLU A 287 -7.73 1.56 19.48
C GLU A 287 -6.54 1.89 18.56
N GLY A 288 -5.87 0.86 18.02
CA GLY A 288 -4.76 1.00 17.08
C GLY A 288 -5.20 1.70 15.79
N LEU A 289 -6.32 1.24 15.20
CA LEU A 289 -6.90 1.85 14.00
C LEU A 289 -7.31 3.31 14.24
N ARG A 290 -7.90 3.62 15.39
CA ARG A 290 -8.23 5.01 15.75
C ARG A 290 -6.98 5.88 15.82
N ARG A 291 -5.88 5.36 16.36
CA ARG A 291 -4.60 6.09 16.45
C ARG A 291 -3.91 6.26 15.10
N ILE A 292 -3.98 5.25 14.22
CA ILE A 292 -3.57 5.36 12.81
C ILE A 292 -4.39 6.47 12.13
N MET A 293 -5.70 6.51 12.36
CA MET A 293 -6.57 7.55 11.83
C MET A 293 -6.20 8.94 12.38
N ASP A 294 -5.91 9.06 13.67
CA ASP A 294 -5.45 10.32 14.29
C ASP A 294 -4.16 10.83 13.63
N PHE A 295 -3.21 9.94 13.31
CA PHE A 295 -1.99 10.27 12.59
C PHE A 295 -2.28 10.83 11.19
N ILE A 296 -2.97 10.09 10.32
CA ILE A 296 -3.21 10.47 8.91
C ILE A 296 -4.13 11.70 8.76
N ARG A 297 -4.93 12.00 9.80
CA ARG A 297 -5.72 13.24 9.83
C ARG A 297 -4.81 14.48 9.88
N LEU A 298 -3.70 14.39 10.61
CA LEU A 298 -2.80 15.51 10.89
C LEU A 298 -1.53 15.50 10.03
N GLN A 299 -1.10 14.32 9.58
CA GLN A 299 0.13 14.16 8.82
C GLN A 299 0.08 14.95 7.50
N GLY A 300 1.17 15.62 7.18
CA GLY A 300 1.34 16.35 5.92
C GLY A 300 2.55 15.84 5.13
N PRO A 301 2.66 16.21 3.84
CA PRO A 301 3.91 16.03 3.10
C PRO A 301 5.04 16.86 3.72
N PRO A 302 6.32 16.44 3.55
CA PRO A 302 7.44 17.34 3.77
C PRO A 302 7.39 18.53 2.78
N PRO A 303 7.98 19.69 3.13
CA PRO A 303 8.06 20.84 2.24
C PRO A 303 8.73 20.49 0.91
N SER A 304 8.28 21.13 -0.17
CA SER A 304 8.95 21.00 -1.47
C SER A 304 10.41 21.46 -1.40
N PRO A 305 11.35 20.71 -2.00
CA PRO A 305 12.72 21.18 -2.14
C PRO A 305 12.80 22.36 -3.11
N PHE A 306 11.83 22.51 -4.02
CA PHE A 306 11.82 23.57 -5.02
C PHE A 306 11.43 24.91 -4.40
N SER A 307 12.27 25.93 -4.55
CA SER A 307 12.00 27.24 -3.95
C SER A 307 12.73 28.38 -4.67
N PRO A 308 12.08 29.56 -4.81
CA PRO A 308 12.76 30.77 -5.27
C PRO A 308 13.78 31.31 -4.27
N LEU A 309 13.73 30.85 -3.02
CA LEU A 309 14.68 31.26 -1.98
C LEU A 309 16.02 30.52 -2.06
N ARG A 310 16.11 29.47 -2.90
CA ARG A 310 17.38 28.77 -3.13
C ARG A 310 18.32 29.63 -4.00
N PRO A 311 19.65 29.48 -3.86
CA PRO A 311 20.60 30.20 -4.71
C PRO A 311 20.42 29.89 -6.20
N ALA A 312 20.65 30.88 -7.06
CA ALA A 312 20.73 30.66 -8.50
C ALA A 312 21.85 29.63 -8.80
N GLY A 313 21.51 28.59 -9.59
CA GLY A 313 22.40 27.46 -9.89
C GLY A 313 22.17 26.21 -9.03
N ASP A 314 21.35 26.30 -7.97
CA ASP A 314 20.84 25.11 -7.28
C ASP A 314 19.85 24.37 -8.20
N PRO A 315 19.93 23.03 -8.36
CA PRO A 315 19.01 22.27 -9.21
C PRO A 315 17.53 22.44 -8.84
N TYR A 316 17.23 22.76 -7.58
CA TYR A 316 15.89 22.96 -7.06
C TYR A 316 15.51 24.46 -6.97
N HIS A 317 16.30 25.36 -7.53
CA HIS A 317 15.89 26.76 -7.69
C HIS A 317 14.77 26.86 -8.74
N VAL A 318 13.75 27.66 -8.45
CA VAL A 318 12.69 28.05 -9.41
C VAL A 318 12.57 29.57 -9.39
N ASP A 319 12.44 30.20 -10.56
CA ASP A 319 12.35 31.66 -10.63
C ASP A 319 11.06 32.19 -9.98
N ALA A 320 11.18 33.25 -9.18
CA ALA A 320 10.05 33.79 -8.42
C ALA A 320 8.94 34.34 -9.33
N ALA A 321 9.30 35.04 -10.42
CA ALA A 321 8.32 35.58 -11.35
C ALA A 321 7.62 34.46 -12.13
N ALA A 322 8.34 33.41 -12.50
CA ALA A 322 7.78 32.22 -13.12
C ALA A 322 6.81 31.48 -12.19
N VAL A 323 7.14 31.34 -10.90
CA VAL A 323 6.26 30.75 -9.88
C VAL A 323 4.99 31.58 -9.71
N ASP A 324 5.09 32.91 -9.64
CA ASP A 324 3.93 33.79 -9.50
C ASP A 324 3.02 33.76 -10.75
N ALA A 325 3.61 33.78 -11.95
CA ALA A 325 2.87 33.64 -13.20
C ALA A 325 2.19 32.26 -13.30
N GLY A 326 2.91 31.19 -12.97
CA GLY A 326 2.39 29.83 -12.91
C GLY A 326 1.24 29.66 -11.92
N ARG A 327 1.32 30.33 -10.77
CA ARG A 327 0.23 30.37 -9.79
C ARG A 327 -1.02 31.01 -10.36
N GLY A 328 -0.89 32.09 -11.14
CA GLY A 328 -1.99 32.71 -11.85
C GLY A 328 -2.70 31.74 -12.81
N ILE A 329 -1.93 30.99 -13.59
CA ILE A 329 -2.44 29.95 -14.50
C ILE A 329 -3.15 28.84 -13.71
N TYR A 330 -2.54 28.35 -12.63
CA TYR A 330 -3.12 27.32 -11.78
C TYR A 330 -4.48 27.73 -11.20
N ILE A 331 -4.59 28.96 -10.69
CA ILE A 331 -5.85 29.48 -10.15
C ILE A 331 -6.93 29.51 -11.23
N ALA A 332 -6.57 29.91 -12.45
CA ALA A 332 -7.51 30.02 -13.56
C ALA A 332 -7.96 28.65 -14.11
N GLN A 333 -7.07 27.65 -14.17
CA GLN A 333 -7.33 26.40 -14.91
C GLN A 333 -7.46 25.15 -14.04
N CYS A 334 -6.88 25.13 -12.83
CA CYS A 334 -6.69 23.91 -12.04
C CYS A 334 -7.40 23.96 -10.69
N ALA A 335 -7.44 25.13 -10.04
CA ALA A 335 -7.95 25.30 -8.67
C ALA A 335 -9.42 24.86 -8.50
N VAL A 336 -10.23 24.96 -9.56
CA VAL A 336 -11.65 24.51 -9.55
C VAL A 336 -11.81 23.04 -9.12
N CYS A 337 -10.84 22.20 -9.47
CA CYS A 337 -10.80 20.78 -9.14
C CYS A 337 -9.82 20.46 -8.00
N HIS A 338 -8.69 21.16 -7.90
CA HIS A 338 -7.59 20.76 -7.02
C HIS A 338 -7.50 21.53 -5.69
N ASP A 339 -8.06 22.73 -5.58
CA ASP A 339 -8.04 23.47 -4.31
C ASP A 339 -9.14 22.98 -3.38
N ALA A 340 -8.86 22.93 -2.08
CA ALA A 340 -9.84 22.49 -1.06
C ALA A 340 -11.19 23.25 -1.14
N LYS A 341 -11.17 24.51 -1.55
CA LYS A 341 -12.37 25.35 -1.74
C LYS A 341 -12.97 25.26 -3.14
N GLY A 342 -12.29 24.62 -4.10
CA GLY A 342 -12.78 24.41 -5.45
C GLY A 342 -14.07 23.57 -5.44
N PRO A 343 -15.07 23.92 -6.26
CA PRO A 343 -16.38 23.26 -6.23
C PRO A 343 -16.32 21.77 -6.60
N ARG A 344 -15.30 21.33 -7.34
CA ARG A 344 -15.14 19.94 -7.79
C ARG A 344 -14.10 19.16 -6.99
N TYR A 345 -13.56 19.78 -5.93
CA TYR A 345 -12.54 19.18 -5.10
C TYR A 345 -13.00 17.90 -4.43
N ARG A 346 -12.25 16.82 -4.67
CA ARG A 346 -12.54 15.46 -4.17
C ARG A 346 -14.00 15.03 -4.36
N THR A 347 -14.60 15.44 -5.48
CA THR A 347 -15.87 14.89 -5.97
C THR A 347 -15.61 14.17 -7.30
N PRO A 348 -16.27 13.04 -7.60
CA PRO A 348 -16.04 12.32 -8.85
C PRO A 348 -16.28 13.20 -10.09
N ILE A 349 -15.25 13.34 -10.92
CA ILE A 349 -15.30 13.96 -12.24
C ILE A 349 -15.51 12.84 -13.24
N SER A 350 -16.53 12.99 -14.10
CA SER A 350 -16.94 11.97 -15.07
C SER A 350 -15.75 11.42 -15.86
N ILE A 351 -15.70 10.09 -16.03
CA ILE A 351 -14.66 9.44 -16.84
C ILE A 351 -14.68 9.90 -18.30
N VAL A 352 -15.86 10.28 -18.82
CA VAL A 352 -16.01 10.84 -20.18
C VAL A 352 -15.32 12.19 -20.30
N GLU A 353 -15.35 13.01 -19.25
CA GLU A 353 -14.65 14.30 -19.21
C GLU A 353 -13.15 14.13 -18.97
N LEU A 354 -12.77 13.25 -18.05
CA LEU A 354 -11.35 13.02 -17.72
C LEU A 354 -10.60 12.36 -18.87
N GLY A 355 -11.19 11.38 -19.54
CA GLY A 355 -10.56 10.62 -20.63
C GLY A 355 -9.37 9.75 -20.21
N THR A 356 -9.11 9.57 -18.92
CA THR A 356 -8.05 8.71 -18.38
C THR A 356 -8.47 7.22 -18.41
N ASP A 357 -7.54 6.30 -18.12
CA ASP A 357 -7.82 4.85 -18.10
C ASP A 357 -9.00 4.48 -17.17
N ARG A 358 -9.94 3.65 -17.64
CA ARG A 358 -11.18 3.33 -16.91
C ARG A 358 -11.14 2.04 -16.08
N HIS A 359 -10.08 1.23 -16.16
CA HIS A 359 -10.08 -0.11 -15.57
C HIS A 359 -10.31 -0.08 -14.06
N ARG A 360 -9.61 0.81 -13.33
CA ARG A 360 -9.76 0.96 -11.87
C ARG A 360 -11.21 1.30 -11.48
N LEU A 361 -11.88 2.14 -12.26
CA LEU A 361 -13.28 2.52 -12.06
C LEU A 361 -14.23 1.32 -12.29
N ASP A 362 -13.97 0.53 -13.33
CA ASP A 362 -14.81 -0.62 -13.72
C ASP A 362 -14.66 -1.81 -12.78
N MET A 363 -13.50 -1.95 -12.12
CA MET A 363 -13.24 -3.00 -11.13
C MET A 363 -14.21 -2.94 -9.95
N TRP A 364 -14.70 -1.76 -9.58
CA TRP A 364 -15.67 -1.60 -8.49
C TRP A 364 -17.09 -1.64 -9.05
N THR A 365 -17.89 -2.58 -8.57
CA THR A 365 -19.22 -2.86 -9.12
C THR A 365 -20.33 -2.59 -8.10
N PRO A 366 -21.58 -2.34 -8.54
CA PRO A 366 -22.73 -2.27 -7.63
C PRO A 366 -22.86 -3.51 -6.74
N ALA A 367 -22.60 -4.70 -7.30
CA ALA A 367 -22.62 -5.96 -6.56
C ALA A 367 -21.52 -6.04 -5.48
N ALA A 368 -20.31 -5.57 -5.76
CA ALA A 368 -19.25 -5.46 -4.77
C ALA A 368 -19.64 -4.51 -3.63
N ARG A 369 -20.18 -3.34 -3.96
CA ARG A 369 -20.70 -2.36 -2.99
C ARG A 369 -21.81 -2.95 -2.11
N ASP A 370 -22.79 -3.64 -2.68
CA ASP A 370 -23.88 -4.26 -1.91
C ASP A 370 -23.37 -5.37 -0.99
N ARG A 371 -22.47 -6.21 -1.50
CA ARG A 371 -21.88 -7.31 -0.74
C ARG A 371 -21.00 -6.81 0.41
N TYR A 372 -20.29 -5.70 0.21
CA TYR A 372 -19.48 -5.06 1.26
C TYR A 372 -20.35 -4.43 2.35
N ALA A 373 -21.45 -3.77 1.99
CA ALA A 373 -22.41 -3.25 2.96
C ALA A 373 -22.98 -4.38 3.87
N ALA A 374 -23.03 -5.61 3.36
CA ALA A 374 -23.41 -6.81 4.08
C ALA A 374 -22.22 -7.73 4.45
N TYR A 375 -21.01 -7.18 4.66
CA TYR A 375 -19.75 -7.94 4.71
C TYR A 375 -19.79 -9.19 5.62
N GLU A 376 -20.17 -9.03 6.89
CA GLU A 376 -20.29 -10.11 7.89
C GLU A 376 -21.66 -10.00 8.57
N PRO A 377 -22.65 -10.83 8.19
CA PRO A 377 -24.02 -10.71 8.71
C PRO A 377 -24.12 -10.83 10.24
N SER A 378 -23.17 -11.54 10.87
CA SER A 378 -23.12 -11.70 12.33
C SER A 378 -22.48 -10.52 13.07
N TYR A 379 -21.98 -9.52 12.35
CA TYR A 379 -21.26 -8.38 12.91
C TYR A 379 -21.68 -7.05 12.27
N ALA A 380 -22.14 -6.11 13.09
CA ALA A 380 -22.59 -4.81 12.62
C ALA A 380 -21.41 -3.86 12.34
N TRP A 381 -20.82 -3.95 11.15
CA TRP A 381 -19.75 -3.03 10.71
C TRP A 381 -20.22 -1.59 10.50
N SER A 382 -21.53 -1.36 10.34
CA SER A 382 -22.14 -0.05 10.07
C SER A 382 -21.63 0.63 8.79
N PHE A 383 -21.18 -0.14 7.80
CA PHE A 383 -20.78 0.40 6.50
C PHE A 383 -21.97 0.91 5.71
N THR A 384 -22.03 2.22 5.49
CA THR A 384 -23.13 2.91 4.82
C THR A 384 -22.67 3.92 3.77
N ASN A 385 -21.35 4.17 3.65
CA ASN A 385 -20.80 5.22 2.80
C ASN A 385 -20.03 4.68 1.57
N PHE A 386 -20.15 3.38 1.26
CA PHE A 386 -19.67 2.82 0.01
C PHE A 386 -20.57 3.21 -1.18
N GLN A 387 -19.94 3.58 -2.29
CA GLN A 387 -20.63 4.05 -3.49
C GLN A 387 -20.02 3.45 -4.74
N LYS A 388 -20.83 3.26 -5.78
CA LYS A 388 -20.34 3.11 -7.16
C LYS A 388 -20.51 4.46 -7.85
N THR A 389 -19.41 4.98 -8.40
CA THR A 389 -19.39 6.24 -9.14
C THR A 389 -19.00 6.00 -10.61
N GLU A 390 -19.03 7.06 -11.41
CA GLU A 390 -18.73 7.05 -12.85
C GLU A 390 -17.53 7.97 -13.20
N GLY A 391 -16.57 8.11 -12.28
CA GLY A 391 -15.46 9.05 -12.47
C GLY A 391 -14.32 8.91 -11.46
N TYR A 392 -13.30 9.74 -11.63
CA TYR A 392 -12.20 9.86 -10.66
C TYR A 392 -12.16 11.23 -10.00
N VAL A 393 -11.52 11.29 -8.84
CA VAL A 393 -11.46 12.48 -8.00
C VAL A 393 -10.18 13.26 -8.26
N ALA A 394 -10.28 14.59 -8.30
CA ALA A 394 -9.11 15.45 -8.20
C ALA A 394 -8.69 15.58 -6.73
N THR A 395 -7.46 15.17 -6.42
CA THR A 395 -6.88 15.29 -5.07
C THR A 395 -6.21 16.63 -4.86
N GLY A 396 -6.07 17.07 -3.60
CA GLY A 396 -5.25 18.23 -3.27
C GLY A 396 -3.79 18.00 -3.63
N LEU A 397 -3.13 19.04 -4.11
CA LEU A 397 -1.78 18.96 -4.69
C LEU A 397 -0.64 19.18 -3.66
N GLY A 398 -0.91 19.17 -2.35
CA GLY A 398 0.16 19.29 -1.36
C GLY A 398 1.15 18.11 -1.44
N GLY A 399 2.45 18.38 -1.54
CA GLY A 399 3.49 17.38 -1.75
C GLY A 399 3.48 16.78 -3.15
N LEU A 400 3.00 17.51 -4.16
CA LEU A 400 2.90 17.05 -5.56
C LEU A 400 4.25 16.62 -6.13
N TRP A 401 5.33 17.27 -5.70
CA TRP A 401 6.70 16.92 -6.10
C TRP A 401 7.11 15.48 -5.74
N LEU A 402 6.44 14.84 -4.77
CA LEU A 402 6.68 13.45 -4.35
C LEU A 402 5.77 12.42 -5.01
N ARG A 403 4.79 12.86 -5.80
CA ARG A 403 3.70 12.01 -6.29
C ARG A 403 3.88 11.56 -7.73
N GLY A 404 5.08 11.66 -8.27
CA GLY A 404 5.40 11.04 -9.56
C GLY A 404 5.49 9.51 -9.39
N PRO A 405 5.06 8.72 -10.37
CA PRO A 405 4.35 9.11 -11.59
C PRO A 405 2.91 9.58 -11.35
N TYR A 406 2.36 10.36 -12.28
CA TYR A 406 1.08 11.07 -12.18
C TYR A 406 -0.08 10.32 -12.86
N LEU A 407 -1.31 10.77 -12.57
CA LEU A 407 -2.60 10.11 -12.81
C LEU A 407 -2.88 8.96 -11.82
N HIS A 408 -4.14 8.48 -11.78
CA HIS A 408 -4.57 7.47 -10.80
C HIS A 408 -3.84 6.12 -10.95
N ASN A 409 -3.24 5.84 -12.10
CA ASN A 409 -2.48 4.63 -12.40
C ASN A 409 -0.97 4.90 -12.58
N GLY A 410 -0.52 6.13 -12.35
CA GLY A 410 0.88 6.53 -12.47
C GLY A 410 1.44 6.34 -13.88
N SER A 411 0.66 6.62 -14.92
CA SER A 411 1.05 6.38 -16.31
C SER A 411 1.83 7.53 -16.96
N VAL A 412 2.06 8.63 -16.23
CA VAL A 412 2.81 9.80 -16.72
C VAL A 412 3.99 10.10 -15.79
N PRO A 413 5.26 10.01 -16.23
CA PRO A 413 6.40 9.97 -15.30
C PRO A 413 6.69 11.29 -14.57
N THR A 414 6.42 12.43 -15.20
CA THR A 414 6.83 13.75 -14.71
C THR A 414 5.71 14.80 -14.88
N LEU A 415 5.71 15.88 -14.10
CA LEU A 415 4.75 16.97 -14.27
C LEU A 415 4.94 17.64 -15.63
N ARG A 416 6.19 17.76 -16.09
CA ARG A 416 6.48 18.24 -17.44
C ARG A 416 5.76 17.40 -18.50
N ALA A 417 5.83 16.08 -18.40
CA ALA A 417 5.14 15.17 -19.32
C ALA A 417 3.61 15.27 -19.19
N LEU A 418 3.08 15.53 -18.00
CA LEU A 418 1.64 15.72 -17.79
C LEU A 418 1.08 16.93 -18.57
N LEU A 419 1.90 17.98 -18.73
CA LEU A 419 1.58 19.17 -19.51
C LEU A 419 1.77 18.98 -21.03
N LEU A 420 2.21 17.80 -21.49
CA LEU A 420 2.23 17.47 -22.91
C LEU A 420 0.87 16.91 -23.37
N PRO A 421 0.48 17.14 -24.64
CA PRO A 421 -0.61 16.40 -25.27
C PRO A 421 -0.38 14.89 -25.11
N PRO A 422 -1.43 14.07 -24.88
CA PRO A 422 -1.25 12.64 -24.63
C PRO A 422 -0.39 11.89 -25.66
N ALA A 423 -0.47 12.28 -26.94
CA ALA A 423 0.32 11.67 -28.02
C ALA A 423 1.84 11.89 -27.90
N GLU A 424 2.27 12.88 -27.13
CA GLU A 424 3.68 13.24 -26.90
C GLU A 424 4.20 12.74 -25.54
N ARG A 425 3.34 12.13 -24.71
CA ARG A 425 3.74 11.58 -23.41
C ARG A 425 4.59 10.32 -23.61
N PRO A 426 5.60 10.07 -22.74
CA PRO A 426 6.39 8.83 -22.81
C PRO A 426 5.49 7.59 -22.74
N GLY A 427 5.65 6.68 -23.71
CA GLY A 427 4.94 5.39 -23.74
C GLY A 427 5.59 4.33 -22.83
N GLN A 428 6.87 4.52 -22.50
CA GLN A 428 7.66 3.63 -21.65
C GLN A 428 8.62 4.44 -20.77
N PHE A 429 8.76 4.04 -19.52
CA PHE A 429 9.67 4.62 -18.52
C PHE A 429 9.85 3.65 -17.34
N TYR A 430 10.73 3.95 -16.39
CA TYR A 430 11.07 3.10 -15.26
C TYR A 430 10.51 3.64 -13.94
N ARG A 431 9.94 2.77 -13.11
CA ARG A 431 9.31 3.08 -11.81
C ARG A 431 10.06 2.48 -10.63
N GLY A 432 9.88 3.05 -9.44
CA GLY A 432 10.45 2.51 -8.19
C GLY A 432 11.80 3.10 -7.78
N TYR A 433 12.26 4.14 -8.46
CA TYR A 433 13.44 4.91 -8.08
C TYR A 433 13.07 6.14 -7.24
N ASP A 434 13.98 6.59 -6.37
CA ASP A 434 13.72 7.59 -5.33
C ASP A 434 14.49 8.90 -5.52
N LEU A 435 15.28 9.04 -6.58
CA LEU A 435 15.96 10.30 -6.90
C LEU A 435 14.99 11.26 -7.58
N VAL A 436 14.77 12.42 -6.97
CA VAL A 436 13.89 13.46 -7.52
C VAL A 436 14.48 14.02 -8.80
N ASP A 437 13.66 14.10 -9.85
CA ASP A 437 14.01 14.78 -11.09
C ASP A 437 13.79 16.30 -10.93
N ALA A 438 14.90 17.03 -10.75
CA ALA A 438 14.89 18.47 -10.55
C ALA A 438 14.40 19.25 -11.80
N GLU A 439 14.62 18.71 -12.99
CA GLU A 439 14.26 19.37 -14.24
C GLU A 439 12.79 19.18 -14.60
N ASN A 440 12.28 17.96 -14.47
CA ASN A 440 10.97 17.57 -14.98
C ASN A 440 9.88 17.44 -13.91
N ALA A 441 10.29 17.40 -12.63
CA ALA A 441 9.45 17.18 -11.45
C ALA A 441 8.75 15.81 -11.44
N GLY A 442 9.14 14.98 -10.49
CA GLY A 442 8.83 13.56 -10.39
C GLY A 442 10.08 12.83 -9.92
N PHE A 443 10.25 11.58 -10.36
CA PHE A 443 11.47 10.81 -10.12
C PHE A 443 12.17 10.50 -11.43
N VAL A 444 13.51 10.39 -11.37
CA VAL A 444 14.33 10.01 -12.52
C VAL A 444 13.89 8.62 -13.01
N SER A 445 13.42 8.56 -14.26
CA SER A 445 12.66 7.42 -14.78
C SER A 445 12.89 7.12 -16.27
N MET A 446 13.67 7.91 -17.00
CA MET A 446 13.88 7.71 -18.43
C MET A 446 14.96 6.63 -18.71
N PRO A 447 14.98 6.02 -19.92
CA PRO A 447 16.10 5.19 -20.37
C PRO A 447 17.45 5.92 -20.26
N ASP A 448 18.53 5.17 -20.16
CA ASP A 448 19.91 5.66 -20.00
C ASP A 448 20.15 6.48 -18.72
N THR A 449 19.22 6.42 -17.76
CA THR A 449 19.37 7.02 -16.43
C THR A 449 19.53 5.95 -15.35
N PRO A 450 19.94 6.30 -14.11
CA PRO A 450 19.89 5.35 -12.99
C PRO A 450 18.51 4.73 -12.75
N GLY A 451 17.43 5.38 -13.21
CA GLY A 451 16.07 4.82 -13.15
C GLY A 451 15.93 3.50 -13.91
N GLU A 452 16.61 3.32 -15.03
CA GLU A 452 16.63 2.05 -15.78
C GLU A 452 17.33 0.92 -15.01
N ARG A 453 18.41 1.25 -14.30
CA ARG A 453 19.19 0.26 -13.56
C ARG A 453 18.45 -0.26 -12.33
N TYR A 454 17.72 0.61 -11.63
CA TYR A 454 17.11 0.29 -10.34
C TYR A 454 15.60 0.19 -10.37
N GLY A 455 14.97 0.68 -11.43
CA GLY A 455 13.52 0.70 -11.59
C GLY A 455 12.99 -0.49 -12.39
N THR A 456 11.67 -0.58 -12.46
CA THR A 456 10.94 -1.56 -13.26
C THR A 456 10.29 -0.87 -14.45
N LEU A 457 10.45 -1.44 -15.65
CA LEU A 457 9.85 -0.90 -16.86
C LEU A 457 8.31 -0.86 -16.74
N TYR A 458 7.74 0.31 -17.03
CA TYR A 458 6.32 0.57 -17.14
C TYR A 458 5.98 0.82 -18.61
N ASP A 459 4.95 0.14 -19.09
CA ASP A 459 4.48 0.18 -20.49
C ASP A 459 3.02 0.62 -20.52
N THR A 460 2.75 1.79 -21.12
CA THR A 460 1.42 2.41 -21.16
C THR A 460 0.48 1.73 -22.15
N SER A 461 0.99 0.85 -23.01
CA SER A 461 0.17 0.05 -23.95
C SER A 461 -0.55 -1.12 -23.28
N ARG A 462 -0.17 -1.47 -22.04
CA ARG A 462 -0.80 -2.55 -21.28
C ARG A 462 -2.18 -2.12 -20.76
N PRO A 463 -3.16 -3.04 -20.67
CA PRO A 463 -4.46 -2.74 -20.07
C PRO A 463 -4.32 -2.17 -18.65
N GLY A 464 -5.09 -1.13 -18.31
CA GLY A 464 -5.00 -0.46 -17.02
C GLY A 464 -3.83 0.53 -16.88
N ASN A 465 -2.95 0.62 -17.88
CA ASN A 465 -1.76 1.47 -17.84
C ASN A 465 -1.85 2.70 -18.75
N GLY A 466 -3.01 2.99 -19.36
CA GLY A 466 -3.17 4.09 -20.31
C GLY A 466 -2.76 5.45 -19.74
N ASN A 467 -2.05 6.24 -20.55
CA ASN A 467 -1.55 7.59 -20.23
C ASN A 467 -2.35 8.72 -20.89
N GLY A 468 -3.58 8.43 -21.34
CA GLY A 468 -4.51 9.39 -21.94
C GLY A 468 -5.21 10.29 -20.91
N GLY A 469 -6.00 11.24 -21.42
CA GLY A 469 -6.86 12.09 -20.60
C GLY A 469 -6.11 13.18 -19.82
N HIS A 470 -6.87 13.88 -18.97
CA HIS A 470 -6.42 15.03 -18.19
C HIS A 470 -5.72 16.08 -19.08
N LEU A 471 -6.52 16.79 -19.89
CA LEU A 471 -6.02 17.70 -20.93
C LEU A 471 -5.76 19.14 -20.44
N TRP A 472 -6.10 19.47 -19.19
CA TRP A 472 -5.85 20.79 -18.62
C TRP A 472 -4.36 21.14 -18.65
N GLY A 473 -4.05 22.33 -19.17
CA GLY A 473 -2.68 22.82 -19.34
C GLY A 473 -1.95 22.30 -20.59
N THR A 474 -2.49 21.32 -21.33
CA THR A 474 -1.79 20.72 -22.48
C THR A 474 -1.72 21.62 -23.70
N ASP A 475 -2.68 22.54 -23.88
CA ASP A 475 -2.73 23.51 -24.98
C ASP A 475 -2.05 24.85 -24.65
N LEU A 476 -1.45 24.98 -23.46
CA LEU A 476 -0.74 26.20 -23.09
C LEU A 476 0.47 26.44 -24.01
N PRO A 477 0.81 27.71 -24.31
CA PRO A 477 2.08 28.03 -24.97
C PRO A 477 3.28 27.52 -24.16
N PRO A 478 4.43 27.22 -24.79
CA PRO A 478 5.58 26.64 -24.11
C PRO A 478 6.03 27.40 -22.86
N GLU A 479 6.12 28.73 -22.93
CA GLU A 479 6.51 29.57 -21.78
C GLU A 479 5.52 29.44 -20.61
N ALA A 480 4.21 29.43 -20.89
CA ALA A 480 3.17 29.26 -19.88
C ALA A 480 3.22 27.87 -19.22
N LYS A 481 3.62 26.83 -19.96
CA LYS A 481 3.89 25.49 -19.39
C LYS A 481 5.06 25.51 -18.42
N GLU A 482 6.17 26.18 -18.75
CA GLU A 482 7.31 26.32 -17.84
C GLU A 482 6.96 27.11 -16.57
N GLN A 483 6.20 28.19 -16.71
CA GLN A 483 5.70 28.98 -15.57
C GLN A 483 4.81 28.12 -14.67
N LEU A 484 3.81 27.43 -15.25
CA LEU A 484 2.96 26.51 -14.50
C LEU A 484 3.76 25.40 -13.83
N LEU A 485 4.72 24.78 -14.53
CA LEU A 485 5.60 23.75 -13.98
C LEU A 485 6.42 24.29 -12.79
N SER A 486 6.94 25.51 -12.89
CA SER A 486 7.69 26.17 -11.81
C SER A 486 6.84 26.32 -10.56
N TYR A 487 5.57 26.71 -10.69
CA TYR A 487 4.63 26.75 -9.58
C TYR A 487 4.32 25.35 -9.03
N LEU A 488 3.96 24.39 -9.89
CA LEU A 488 3.60 23.04 -9.47
C LEU A 488 4.74 22.31 -8.74
N LYS A 489 6.00 22.59 -9.10
CA LYS A 489 7.20 22.12 -8.39
C LYS A 489 7.21 22.54 -6.92
N THR A 490 6.67 23.71 -6.58
CA THR A 490 6.65 24.22 -5.19
C THR A 490 5.57 23.59 -4.31
N LEU A 491 4.65 22.80 -4.89
CA LEU A 491 3.48 22.25 -4.21
C LEU A 491 3.73 20.93 -3.49
#